data_AF-A0A8J2EK59-F1
#
_entry.id   AF-A0A8J2EK59-F1
#
_cell.length_a   1.000
_cell.length_b   1.000
_cell.length_c   1.000
_cell.angle_alpha   90.00
_cell.angle_beta   90.00
_cell.angle_gamma   90.00
#
_symmetry.space_group_name_H-M   'P 1'
#
loop_
_entity.id
_entity.type
_entity.pdbx_description
1 polymer ?
#
loop_
_entity_poly.entity_id
_entity_poly.type
_entity_poly.pdbx_seq_one_letter_code
_entity_poly.pdbx_strand_id
1 'polypeptide(L)'
;MTGRVYVPPDIANVPPPPFPATRVRPDLRYKLQLEDGADTRFYNFDAPPEPYYHALPFRSKVHRLQRSTSNPIINQSIQSDNLATIKTLVPERQDWKHTYHRYHLNDGYAVQDQSLTVVESKDESKPTTVGTHISSSGQVIFSFRDRQVAQLDAEDLLRILQDRPSRGKSTSWNIYALDEEFRRRWGRNGIWHTKKLELCVFLSCFEQTFHVFGDQHQFVRCRQNNGKIKAKMDRVMINLARCTKPLLIQMQNYRLTNTRSIKGYDLPDTAYHNFAVDLQLKQPVPFQCFSSEEAEKFGGLRQEPFPREEVGV
;
A
#
# COMPACT_ATOMS: atom_id res chain seq x y z
N MET A 1 47.62 -25.74 16.68
CA MET A 1 46.50 -25.89 15.72
C MET A 1 46.31 -24.56 15.02
N THR A 2 46.85 -24.42 13.81
CA THR A 2 46.82 -23.19 13.02
C THR A 2 45.63 -23.22 12.07
N GLY A 3 44.56 -22.51 12.43
CA GLY A 3 43.37 -22.37 11.58
C GLY A 3 43.61 -21.36 10.46
N ARG A 4 43.53 -21.81 9.20
CA ARG A 4 43.56 -20.94 8.03
C ARG A 4 42.22 -20.20 7.90
N VAL A 5 42.29 -18.88 7.78
CA VAL A 5 41.15 -18.02 7.46
C VAL A 5 40.87 -18.11 5.96
N TYR A 6 39.64 -18.47 5.60
CA TYR A 6 39.15 -18.49 4.22
C TYR A 6 38.77 -17.06 3.81
N VAL A 7 39.41 -16.55 2.76
CA VAL A 7 39.05 -15.27 2.13
C VAL A 7 38.34 -15.62 0.81
N PRO A 8 37.05 -15.28 0.65
CA PRO A 8 36.34 -15.54 -0.60
C PRO A 8 36.89 -14.66 -1.74
N PRO A 9 36.89 -15.15 -2.99
CA PRO A 9 37.44 -14.44 -4.13
C PRO A 9 36.61 -13.20 -4.52
N ASP A 10 37.31 -12.16 -4.94
CA ASP A 10 36.79 -10.88 -5.41
C ASP A 10 35.79 -11.04 -6.58
N ILE A 11 34.56 -10.59 -6.37
CA ILE A 11 33.49 -10.47 -7.39
C ILE A 11 33.68 -9.16 -8.19
N ALA A 12 34.90 -8.85 -8.61
CA ALA A 12 35.24 -7.51 -9.10
C ALA A 12 34.99 -7.28 -10.61
N ASN A 13 34.59 -8.27 -11.41
CA ASN A 13 34.55 -8.11 -12.87
C ASN A 13 33.35 -8.78 -13.56
N VAL A 14 32.13 -8.44 -13.17
CA VAL A 14 30.94 -8.74 -14.01
C VAL A 14 30.52 -7.46 -14.73
N PRO A 15 30.66 -7.37 -16.08
CA PRO A 15 30.22 -6.21 -16.83
C PRO A 15 28.69 -6.07 -16.74
N PRO A 16 28.16 -4.84 -16.64
CA PRO A 16 26.72 -4.62 -16.56
C PRO A 16 26.02 -5.05 -17.86
N PRO A 17 24.81 -5.62 -17.78
CA PRO A 17 24.05 -6.00 -18.97
C PRO A 17 23.63 -4.76 -19.79
N PRO A 18 23.56 -4.87 -21.12
CA PRO A 18 23.14 -3.76 -21.98
C PRO A 18 21.65 -3.42 -21.75
N PHE A 19 21.35 -2.12 -21.71
CA PHE A 19 20.00 -1.59 -21.55
C PHE A 19 19.10 -1.97 -22.76
N PRO A 20 17.83 -2.37 -22.54
CA PRO A 20 16.90 -2.57 -23.64
C PRO A 20 16.44 -1.23 -24.23
N ALA A 21 16.52 -1.11 -25.56
CA ALA A 21 16.12 0.04 -26.33
C ALA A 21 14.63 0.37 -26.16
N THR A 22 14.34 1.64 -25.89
CA THR A 22 13.00 2.20 -25.74
C THR A 22 12.25 2.17 -27.08
N ARG A 23 11.26 1.28 -27.22
CA ARG A 23 10.32 1.30 -28.35
C ARG A 23 9.32 2.44 -28.18
N VAL A 24 9.40 3.42 -29.07
CA VAL A 24 8.42 4.49 -29.26
C VAL A 24 7.14 3.88 -29.84
N ARG A 25 5.99 4.08 -29.20
CA ARG A 25 4.67 3.69 -29.73
C ARG A 25 4.16 4.78 -30.69
N PRO A 26 3.61 4.43 -31.86
CA PRO A 26 2.93 5.40 -32.72
C PRO A 26 1.50 5.67 -32.23
N ASP A 27 1.12 6.94 -32.30
CA ASP A 27 -0.20 7.51 -32.02
C ASP A 27 -1.24 7.00 -33.04
N LEU A 28 -2.32 6.38 -32.55
CA LEU A 28 -3.50 6.04 -33.36
C LEU A 28 -4.58 7.10 -33.12
N ARG A 29 -4.69 8.07 -34.02
CA ARG A 29 -5.83 8.98 -34.13
C ARG A 29 -6.87 8.39 -35.08
N TYR A 30 -8.03 8.01 -34.55
CA TYR A 30 -9.20 7.72 -35.37
C TYR A 30 -9.95 9.02 -35.70
N LYS A 31 -10.10 9.32 -36.99
CA LYS A 31 -11.07 10.28 -37.52
C LYS A 31 -12.37 9.53 -37.80
N LEU A 32 -13.45 9.92 -37.13
CA LEU A 32 -14.81 9.55 -37.53
C LEU A 32 -15.28 10.57 -38.58
N GLN A 33 -15.38 10.14 -39.83
CA GLN A 33 -16.21 10.77 -40.85
C GLN A 33 -17.65 10.25 -40.65
N LEU A 34 -18.59 11.17 -40.46
CA LEU A 34 -20.02 10.89 -40.51
C LEU A 34 -20.51 11.43 -41.85
N GLU A 35 -20.95 10.51 -42.71
CA GLU A 35 -21.56 10.78 -44.00
C GLU A 35 -23.03 11.19 -43.85
N ASP A 36 -23.46 11.92 -44.87
CA ASP A 36 -24.74 12.59 -45.06
C ASP A 36 -25.96 11.66 -45.12
N GLY A 37 -27.12 12.23 -44.77
CA GLY A 37 -28.40 11.81 -45.35
C GLY A 37 -29.57 11.81 -44.37
N ALA A 38 -30.38 12.87 -44.36
CA ALA A 38 -31.85 12.78 -44.30
C ALA A 38 -32.54 14.16 -44.29
N ASP A 39 -33.35 14.39 -45.32
CA ASP A 39 -34.64 15.09 -45.35
C ASP A 39 -34.83 16.42 -44.58
N THR A 40 -34.57 17.50 -45.30
CA THR A 40 -35.14 18.83 -45.03
C THR A 40 -36.62 18.88 -45.41
N ARG A 41 -37.52 18.77 -44.42
CA ARG A 41 -38.91 19.23 -44.54
C ARG A 41 -39.01 20.67 -44.03
N PHE A 42 -39.32 21.59 -44.94
CA PHE A 42 -39.59 22.99 -44.62
C PHE A 42 -40.98 23.12 -43.98
N TYR A 43 -41.04 23.43 -42.69
CA TYR A 43 -42.22 24.00 -42.06
C TYR A 43 -42.06 25.52 -42.04
N ASN A 44 -42.88 26.23 -42.82
CA ASN A 44 -43.08 27.67 -42.65
C ASN A 44 -43.90 27.89 -41.38
N PHE A 45 -43.22 28.19 -40.28
CA PHE A 45 -43.83 28.81 -39.11
C PHE A 45 -43.69 30.32 -39.26
N ASP A 46 -44.82 31.03 -39.33
CA ASP A 46 -44.87 32.47 -39.16
C ASP A 46 -44.30 32.81 -37.77
N ALA A 47 -43.05 33.28 -37.76
CA ALA A 47 -42.38 33.67 -36.54
C ALA A 47 -43.04 34.94 -35.97
N PRO A 48 -43.41 34.96 -34.68
CA PRO A 48 -43.85 36.20 -34.04
C PRO A 48 -42.70 37.21 -34.03
N PRO A 49 -43.01 38.52 -34.03
CA PRO A 49 -41.99 39.57 -34.07
C PRO A 49 -41.02 39.42 -32.90
N GLU A 50 -39.72 39.37 -33.22
CA GLU A 50 -38.66 39.17 -32.22
C GLU A 50 -38.70 40.28 -31.15
N PRO A 51 -38.65 39.93 -29.86
CA PRO A 51 -38.35 40.92 -28.84
C PRO A 51 -36.90 41.39 -29.03
N TYR A 52 -36.70 42.70 -29.05
CA TYR A 52 -35.40 43.36 -29.08
C TYR A 52 -34.46 42.79 -28.00
N TYR A 53 -33.59 41.86 -28.36
CA TYR A 53 -32.50 41.41 -27.50
C TYR A 53 -31.37 42.45 -27.56
N HIS A 54 -31.22 43.22 -26.48
CA HIS A 54 -30.01 44.01 -26.27
C HIS A 54 -28.80 43.08 -26.31
N ALA A 55 -27.93 43.27 -27.31
CA ALA A 55 -26.69 42.52 -27.47
C ALA A 55 -25.82 42.68 -26.23
N LEU A 56 -25.80 41.67 -25.37
CA LEU A 56 -24.86 41.62 -24.26
C LEU A 56 -23.44 41.44 -24.83
N PRO A 57 -22.44 42.16 -24.30
CA PRO A 57 -21.09 42.13 -24.83
C PRO A 57 -20.53 40.70 -24.85
N PHE A 58 -19.80 40.35 -25.91
CA PHE A 58 -19.13 39.07 -26.08
C PHE A 58 -18.22 38.78 -24.88
N ARG A 59 -18.73 38.00 -23.94
CA ARG A 59 -17.97 37.52 -22.78
C ARG A 59 -17.07 36.38 -23.22
N SER A 60 -15.80 36.43 -22.80
CA SER A 60 -14.86 35.33 -23.04
C SER A 60 -15.39 34.01 -22.47
N LYS A 61 -15.02 32.87 -23.09
CA LYS A 61 -15.37 31.52 -22.62
C LYS A 61 -15.11 31.33 -21.11
N VAL A 62 -14.04 31.96 -20.61
CA VAL A 62 -13.63 31.92 -19.20
C VAL A 62 -14.67 32.58 -18.28
N HIS A 63 -15.25 33.69 -18.70
CA HIS A 63 -16.22 34.43 -17.89
C HIS A 63 -17.61 33.78 -17.88
N ARG A 64 -17.95 33.00 -18.92
CA ARG A 64 -19.15 32.14 -18.93
C ARG A 64 -19.02 30.99 -17.92
N LEU A 65 -17.84 30.39 -17.80
CA LEU A 65 -17.58 29.35 -16.80
C LEU A 65 -17.65 29.90 -15.37
N GLN A 66 -17.21 31.14 -15.12
CA GLN A 66 -17.21 31.71 -13.76
C GLN A 66 -18.60 31.95 -13.16
N ARG A 67 -19.66 32.07 -13.98
CA ARG A 67 -21.03 32.38 -13.54
C ARG A 67 -21.99 31.20 -13.50
N SER A 68 -21.59 29.99 -13.90
CA SER A 68 -22.34 28.79 -13.48
C SER A 68 -22.10 28.63 -11.98
N THR A 69 -22.88 29.35 -11.20
CA THR A 69 -22.99 29.19 -9.75
C THR A 69 -23.15 27.71 -9.48
N SER A 70 -22.21 27.16 -8.74
CA SER A 70 -22.34 25.86 -8.11
C SER A 70 -23.71 25.79 -7.45
N ASN A 71 -24.65 25.07 -8.05
CA ASN A 71 -25.81 24.62 -7.30
C ASN A 71 -25.23 23.66 -6.25
N PRO A 72 -25.30 23.97 -4.94
CA PRO A 72 -25.08 22.94 -3.95
C PRO A 72 -26.16 21.90 -4.22
N ILE A 73 -25.78 20.74 -4.73
CA ILE A 73 -26.69 19.61 -4.81
C ILE A 73 -26.89 19.20 -3.36
N ILE A 74 -27.97 19.70 -2.75
CA ILE A 74 -28.45 19.22 -1.47
C ILE A 74 -28.96 17.81 -1.74
N ASN A 75 -28.08 16.82 -1.58
CA ASN A 75 -28.39 15.39 -1.72
C ASN A 75 -29.31 14.95 -0.57
N GLN A 76 -30.59 15.33 -0.64
CA GLN A 76 -31.62 14.88 0.30
C GLN A 76 -31.93 13.38 0.15
N SER A 77 -31.49 12.72 -0.94
CA SER A 77 -31.73 11.29 -1.17
C SER A 77 -30.69 10.34 -0.55
N ILE A 78 -29.55 10.85 -0.04
CA ILE A 78 -28.51 10.04 0.63
C ILE A 78 -28.84 9.85 2.13
N GLN A 79 -29.91 10.48 2.63
CA GLN A 79 -30.41 10.32 4.00
C GLN A 79 -31.22 9.03 4.23
N SER A 80 -31.27 8.10 3.27
CA SER A 80 -31.89 6.79 3.48
C SER A 80 -30.87 5.80 4.07
N ASP A 81 -30.94 5.69 5.40
CA ASP A 81 -30.67 4.54 6.26
C ASP A 81 -29.49 3.59 5.93
N ASN A 82 -28.53 3.56 6.87
CA ASN A 82 -27.42 2.60 7.08
C ASN A 82 -26.24 2.53 6.09
N LEU A 83 -26.35 2.93 4.83
CA LEU A 83 -25.19 2.90 3.91
C LEU A 83 -24.26 4.12 4.06
N ALA A 84 -24.79 5.25 4.53
CA ALA A 84 -24.04 6.50 4.71
C ALA A 84 -23.01 6.46 5.85
N THR A 85 -23.08 5.48 6.76
CA THR A 85 -22.19 5.43 7.94
C THR A 85 -20.81 4.85 7.62
N ILE A 86 -20.69 4.01 6.59
CA ILE A 86 -19.45 3.25 6.31
C ILE A 86 -18.74 3.79 5.06
N LYS A 87 -19.49 4.34 4.10
CA LYS A 87 -18.97 4.74 2.79
C LYS A 87 -19.19 6.23 2.57
N THR A 88 -18.10 6.97 2.36
CA THR A 88 -18.13 8.40 2.05
C THR A 88 -17.91 8.62 0.58
N LEU A 89 -18.77 9.43 -0.03
CA LEU A 89 -18.54 9.91 -1.38
C LEU A 89 -17.42 10.95 -1.32
N VAL A 90 -16.29 10.63 -1.95
CA VAL A 90 -15.18 11.56 -2.13
C VAL A 90 -15.13 11.92 -3.61
N PRO A 91 -15.02 13.22 -3.95
CA PRO A 91 -14.84 13.59 -5.35
C PRO A 91 -13.62 12.85 -5.89
N GLU A 92 -13.77 12.16 -7.02
CA GLU A 92 -12.68 11.41 -7.63
C GLU A 92 -11.56 12.38 -7.99
N ARG A 93 -10.53 12.43 -7.15
CA ARG A 93 -9.32 13.22 -7.42
C ARG A 93 -8.45 12.39 -8.32
N GLN A 94 -8.70 12.49 -9.61
CA GLN A 94 -7.72 12.08 -10.60
C GLN A 94 -6.45 12.93 -10.35
N ASP A 95 -5.28 12.31 -10.20
CA ASP A 95 -4.00 12.92 -9.80
C ASP A 95 -3.48 13.93 -10.84
N TRP A 96 -4.18 15.05 -11.00
CA TRP A 96 -3.81 16.13 -11.91
C TRP A 96 -2.86 17.09 -11.21
N LYS A 97 -1.73 17.40 -11.85
CA LYS A 97 -0.62 18.20 -11.30
C LYS A 97 -0.96 19.68 -11.04
N HIS A 98 -2.20 20.14 -11.18
CA HIS A 98 -2.54 21.58 -11.24
C HIS A 98 -3.76 21.94 -10.38
N THR A 99 -3.67 23.05 -9.64
CA THR A 99 -4.62 23.51 -8.62
C THR A 99 -5.94 24.10 -9.15
N TYR A 100 -6.08 24.28 -10.47
CA TYR A 100 -7.12 25.16 -11.05
C TYR A 100 -8.24 24.46 -11.85
N HIS A 101 -8.34 23.13 -11.84
CA HIS A 101 -9.47 22.45 -12.48
C HIS A 101 -10.65 22.28 -11.53
N ARG A 102 -11.81 22.78 -11.97
CA ARG A 102 -13.10 22.60 -11.30
C ARG A 102 -13.56 21.17 -11.54
N TYR A 103 -14.03 20.51 -10.47
CA TYR A 103 -14.70 19.22 -10.53
C TYR A 103 -15.82 19.27 -11.57
N HIS A 104 -15.71 18.49 -12.65
CA HIS A 104 -16.82 18.31 -13.56
C HIS A 104 -17.77 17.27 -12.95
N LEU A 105 -19.09 17.49 -13.01
CA LEU A 105 -20.08 16.53 -12.49
C LEU A 105 -19.99 15.14 -13.16
N ASN A 106 -19.35 15.06 -14.33
CA ASN A 106 -19.10 13.81 -15.05
C ASN A 106 -17.85 13.06 -14.57
N ASP A 107 -16.97 13.70 -13.81
CA ASP A 107 -15.72 13.08 -13.33
C ASP A 107 -15.96 12.14 -12.14
N GLY A 108 -17.23 11.90 -11.76
CA GLY A 108 -17.61 10.86 -10.82
C GLY A 108 -17.36 11.19 -9.35
N TYR A 109 -18.11 10.50 -8.48
CA TYR A 109 -17.79 10.38 -7.07
C TYR A 109 -17.19 8.99 -6.85
N ALA A 110 -16.03 8.93 -6.22
CA ALA A 110 -15.49 7.68 -5.73
C ALA A 110 -16.12 7.36 -4.37
N VAL A 111 -16.53 6.11 -4.18
CA VAL A 111 -17.01 5.63 -2.89
C VAL A 111 -15.80 5.22 -2.06
N GLN A 112 -15.37 6.06 -1.11
CA GLN A 112 -14.31 5.71 -0.18
C GLN A 112 -14.91 5.00 1.03
N ASP A 113 -14.49 3.75 1.24
CA ASP A 113 -14.80 3.03 2.47
C ASP A 113 -14.01 3.67 3.63
N GLN A 114 -14.69 4.21 4.64
CA GLN A 114 -14.04 4.79 5.82
C GLN A 114 -13.37 3.72 6.69
N SER A 115 -13.82 2.47 6.58
CA SER A 115 -13.31 1.36 7.39
C SER A 115 -11.99 0.81 6.85
N LEU A 116 -11.64 1.10 5.60
CA LEU A 116 -10.43 0.65 4.94
C LEU A 116 -9.52 1.83 4.60
N THR A 117 -8.23 1.65 4.80
CA THR A 117 -7.20 2.62 4.43
C THR A 117 -6.34 2.01 3.33
N VAL A 118 -6.14 2.75 2.24
CA VAL A 118 -5.24 2.37 1.14
C VAL A 118 -3.97 3.21 1.24
N VAL A 119 -2.81 2.57 1.33
CA VAL A 119 -1.51 3.24 1.46
C VAL A 119 -0.49 2.60 0.52
N GLU A 120 0.37 3.41 -0.10
CA GLU A 120 1.51 2.88 -0.85
C GLU A 120 2.54 2.20 0.08
N SER A 121 3.02 1.03 -0.31
CA SER A 121 3.97 0.21 0.47
C SER A 121 5.29 0.92 0.82
N LYS A 122 5.81 1.74 -0.10
CA LYS A 122 7.08 2.51 0.03
C LYS A 122 8.23 1.65 0.57
N ASP A 123 8.37 0.45 0.04
CA ASP A 123 9.22 -0.63 0.55
C ASP A 123 10.47 -0.89 -0.29
N GLU A 124 10.57 -0.27 -1.46
CA GLU A 124 11.75 -0.35 -2.31
C GLU A 124 12.63 0.87 -2.11
N SER A 125 13.88 0.66 -1.72
CA SER A 125 14.88 1.71 -1.65
C SER A 125 15.95 1.48 -2.71
N LYS A 126 16.16 2.47 -3.58
CA LYS A 126 17.23 2.44 -4.58
C LYS A 126 18.21 3.59 -4.31
N PRO A 127 19.52 3.31 -4.15
CA PRO A 127 20.51 4.37 -4.06
C PRO A 127 20.60 5.10 -5.41
N THR A 128 20.64 6.42 -5.35
CA THR A 128 20.85 7.32 -6.49
C THR A 128 22.04 8.22 -6.17
N THR A 129 22.56 8.93 -7.18
CA THR A 129 23.69 9.86 -7.01
C THR A 129 23.41 10.98 -5.99
N VAL A 130 22.14 11.35 -5.81
CA VAL A 130 21.69 12.45 -4.94
C VAL A 130 21.14 11.95 -3.60
N GLY A 131 20.94 10.64 -3.41
CA GLY A 131 20.40 10.11 -2.17
C GLY A 131 19.77 8.72 -2.31
N THR A 132 18.70 8.47 -1.55
CA THR A 132 17.94 7.22 -1.66
C THR A 132 16.56 7.52 -2.21
N HIS A 133 16.26 6.98 -3.39
CA HIS A 133 14.93 7.04 -3.96
C HIS A 133 14.06 5.92 -3.36
N ILE A 134 12.92 6.29 -2.79
CA ILE A 134 11.97 5.34 -2.19
C ILE A 134 10.83 5.13 -3.19
N SER A 135 10.73 3.94 -3.78
CA SER A 135 9.61 3.50 -4.60
C SER A 135 8.70 2.56 -3.82
N SER A 136 7.53 2.29 -4.40
CA SER A 136 6.50 1.42 -3.83
C SER A 136 6.33 0.22 -4.75
N SER A 137 6.51 -0.98 -4.21
CA SER A 137 6.22 -2.25 -4.91
C SER A 137 4.73 -2.47 -5.11
N GLY A 138 3.86 -1.82 -4.33
CA GLY A 138 2.44 -2.09 -4.27
C GLY A 138 1.63 -1.12 -3.42
N GLN A 139 0.32 -1.35 -3.36
CA GLN A 139 -0.59 -0.72 -2.42
C GLN A 139 -0.97 -1.72 -1.32
N VAL A 140 -1.12 -1.23 -0.10
CA VAL A 140 -1.61 -2.00 1.04
C VAL A 140 -2.96 -1.44 1.43
N ILE A 141 -3.94 -2.32 1.52
CA ILE A 141 -5.29 -2.02 1.98
C ILE A 141 -5.44 -2.64 3.36
N PHE A 142 -5.87 -1.88 4.36
CA PHE A 142 -6.04 -2.43 5.71
C PHE A 142 -7.21 -1.81 6.47
N SER A 143 -7.76 -2.55 7.43
CA SER A 143 -8.81 -2.06 8.31
C SER A 143 -8.28 -0.99 9.27
N PHE A 144 -8.98 0.15 9.32
CA PHE A 144 -8.70 1.23 10.24
C PHE A 144 -8.84 0.78 11.71
N ARG A 145 -9.82 -0.08 12.00
CA ARG A 145 -10.05 -0.62 13.34
C ARG A 145 -8.87 -1.49 13.81
N ASP A 146 -8.41 -2.41 12.96
CA ASP A 146 -7.27 -3.27 13.28
C ASP A 146 -6.01 -2.43 13.53
N ARG A 147 -5.79 -1.37 12.75
CA ARG A 147 -4.70 -0.40 12.96
C ARG A 147 -4.77 0.27 14.34
N GLN A 148 -5.94 0.76 14.74
CA GLN A 148 -6.11 1.44 16.03
C GLN A 148 -5.87 0.50 17.20
N VAL A 149 -6.45 -0.71 17.16
CA VAL A 149 -6.27 -1.70 18.23
C VAL A 149 -4.81 -2.15 18.30
N ALA A 150 -4.14 -2.36 17.16
CA ALA A 150 -2.72 -2.67 17.12
C ALA A 150 -1.86 -1.55 17.73
N GLN A 151 -2.20 -0.29 17.50
CA GLN A 151 -1.50 0.84 18.12
C GLN A 151 -1.66 0.84 19.64
N LEU A 152 -2.89 0.71 20.14
CA LEU A 152 -3.18 0.71 21.58
C LEU A 152 -2.45 -0.43 22.29
N ASP A 153 -2.47 -1.62 21.70
CA ASP A 153 -1.78 -2.80 22.26
C ASP A 153 -0.26 -2.62 22.28
N ALA A 154 0.32 -1.99 21.24
CA ALA A 154 1.73 -1.66 21.23
C ALA A 154 2.09 -0.60 22.27
N GLU A 155 1.24 0.39 22.50
CA GLU A 155 1.42 1.40 23.56
C GLU A 155 1.36 0.75 24.95
N ASP A 156 0.43 -0.18 25.16
CA ASP A 156 0.32 -0.96 26.39
C ASP A 156 1.57 -1.81 26.63
N LEU A 157 2.05 -2.55 25.63
CA LEU A 157 3.32 -3.29 25.71
C LEU A 157 4.51 -2.38 25.99
N LEU A 158 4.55 -1.19 25.39
CA LEU A 158 5.59 -0.21 25.67
C LEU A 158 5.58 0.20 27.15
N ARG A 159 4.39 0.43 27.74
CA ARG A 159 4.27 0.75 29.17
C ARG A 159 4.84 -0.37 30.06
N ILE A 160 4.60 -1.64 29.74
CA ILE A 160 5.22 -2.76 30.47
C ILE A 160 6.74 -2.71 30.37
N LEU A 161 7.26 -2.50 29.16
CA LEU A 161 8.71 -2.48 28.91
C LEU A 161 9.42 -1.29 29.57
N GLN A 162 8.69 -0.21 29.86
CA GLN A 162 9.21 0.94 30.60
C GLN A 162 9.28 0.70 32.10
N ASP A 163 8.42 -0.18 32.61
CA ASP A 163 8.51 -0.62 33.99
C ASP A 163 9.73 -1.51 34.17
N ARG A 164 10.41 -1.35 35.31
CA ARG A 164 11.57 -2.19 35.63
C ARG A 164 11.13 -3.65 35.70
N PRO A 165 11.81 -4.59 35.01
CA PRO A 165 11.50 -6.00 35.14
C PRO A 165 11.67 -6.43 36.59
N SER A 166 10.74 -7.25 37.07
CA SER A 166 10.64 -7.61 38.50
C SER A 166 11.86 -8.38 39.05
N ARG A 167 12.77 -8.85 38.19
CA ARG A 167 13.84 -9.79 38.55
C ARG A 167 15.24 -9.47 37.97
N GLY A 168 15.69 -8.22 37.95
CA GLY A 168 17.14 -7.95 37.86
C GLY A 168 17.60 -6.69 37.12
N LYS A 169 18.92 -6.63 36.87
CA LYS A 169 19.64 -5.53 36.19
C LYS A 169 19.47 -5.50 34.67
N SER A 170 18.86 -6.53 34.07
CA SER A 170 18.65 -6.64 32.62
C SER A 170 17.46 -5.79 32.19
N THR A 171 17.63 -4.96 31.16
CA THR A 171 16.58 -4.11 30.58
C THR A 171 15.73 -4.82 29.51
N SER A 172 15.84 -6.14 29.40
CA SER A 172 15.11 -6.96 28.43
C SER A 172 14.10 -7.89 29.09
N TRP A 173 13.01 -8.12 28.37
CA TRP A 173 11.93 -9.03 28.72
C TRP A 173 11.98 -10.27 27.84
N ASN A 174 11.70 -11.42 28.43
CA ASN A 174 11.35 -12.62 27.65
C ASN A 174 9.95 -12.40 27.05
N ILE A 175 9.74 -12.79 25.79
CA ILE A 175 8.48 -12.57 25.08
C ILE A 175 7.30 -13.29 25.75
N TYR A 176 7.49 -14.53 26.21
CA TYR A 176 6.44 -15.26 26.93
C TYR A 176 6.07 -14.56 28.24
N ALA A 177 7.06 -14.10 29.01
CA ALA A 177 6.82 -13.35 30.24
C ALA A 177 6.14 -11.98 29.97
N LEU A 178 6.45 -11.34 28.84
CA LEU A 178 5.82 -10.10 28.43
C LEU A 178 4.33 -10.32 28.06
N ASP A 179 4.01 -11.41 27.38
CA ASP A 179 2.63 -11.78 27.04
C ASP A 179 1.80 -12.08 28.30
N GLU A 180 2.36 -12.83 29.24
CA GLU A 180 1.71 -13.11 30.54
C GLU A 180 1.47 -11.83 31.33
N GLU A 181 2.48 -10.94 31.38
CA GLU A 181 2.39 -9.67 32.09
C GLU A 181 1.35 -8.73 31.45
N PHE A 182 1.22 -8.76 30.12
CA PHE A 182 0.15 -8.07 29.41
C PHE A 182 -1.22 -8.62 29.82
N ARG A 183 -1.41 -9.94 29.77
CA ARG A 183 -2.68 -10.54 30.19
C ARG A 183 -3.01 -10.23 31.66
N ARG A 184 -2.01 -10.26 32.53
CA ARG A 184 -2.15 -9.96 33.97
C ARG A 184 -2.58 -8.53 34.25
N ARG A 185 -2.02 -7.54 33.54
CA ARG A 185 -2.28 -6.11 33.79
C ARG A 185 -3.59 -5.61 33.18
N TRP A 186 -3.94 -6.06 31.97
CA TRP A 186 -5.12 -5.57 31.27
C TRP A 186 -6.32 -6.53 31.30
N GLY A 187 -6.15 -7.76 31.80
CA GLY A 187 -7.24 -8.73 31.89
C GLY A 187 -7.80 -9.19 30.53
N ARG A 188 -7.04 -8.99 29.45
CA ARG A 188 -7.43 -9.32 28.08
C ARG A 188 -6.26 -9.90 27.29
N ASN A 189 -6.57 -10.62 26.21
CA ASN A 189 -5.55 -11.03 25.25
C ASN A 189 -5.20 -9.87 24.32
N GLY A 190 -3.94 -9.80 23.89
CA GLY A 190 -3.51 -8.87 22.85
C GLY A 190 -4.12 -9.21 21.48
N ILE A 191 -4.08 -8.24 20.58
CA ILE A 191 -4.54 -8.37 19.20
C ILE A 191 -3.80 -9.48 18.46
N TRP A 192 -2.53 -9.72 18.78
CA TRP A 192 -1.72 -10.77 18.15
C TRP A 192 -2.33 -12.16 18.38
N HIS A 193 -2.80 -12.48 19.59
CA HIS A 193 -3.54 -13.72 19.85
C HIS A 193 -4.84 -13.81 19.05
N THR A 194 -5.64 -12.73 19.07
CA THR A 194 -6.92 -12.67 18.36
C THR A 194 -6.74 -12.87 16.86
N LYS A 195 -5.62 -12.35 16.33
CA LYS A 195 -5.26 -12.39 14.92
C LYS A 195 -4.33 -13.56 14.58
N LYS A 196 -4.11 -14.52 15.48
CA LYS A 196 -3.22 -15.68 15.26
C LYS A 196 -1.83 -15.28 14.75
N LEU A 197 -1.26 -14.25 15.36
CA LEU A 197 0.09 -13.78 15.08
C LEU A 197 0.95 -13.96 16.32
N GLU A 198 2.18 -14.44 16.12
CA GLU A 198 3.16 -14.53 17.19
C GLU A 198 3.58 -13.14 17.69
N LEU A 199 3.70 -13.00 19.02
CA LEU A 199 4.02 -11.70 19.64
C LEU A 199 5.38 -11.17 19.16
N CYS A 200 6.36 -12.05 18.92
CA CYS A 200 7.68 -11.66 18.41
C CYS A 200 7.60 -11.00 17.02
N VAL A 201 6.74 -11.50 16.14
CA VAL A 201 6.52 -10.96 14.80
C VAL A 201 5.78 -9.63 14.90
N PHE A 202 4.72 -9.59 15.71
CA PHE A 202 3.96 -8.37 15.97
C PHE A 202 4.88 -7.23 16.43
N LEU A 203 5.73 -7.47 17.43
CA LEU A 203 6.69 -6.49 17.94
C LEU A 203 7.74 -6.10 16.89
N SER A 204 8.14 -7.03 16.02
CA SER A 204 9.11 -6.78 14.94
C SER A 204 8.57 -5.85 13.86
N CYS A 205 7.24 -5.75 13.70
CA CYS A 205 6.64 -4.76 12.80
C CYS A 205 6.87 -3.31 13.28
N PHE A 206 7.18 -3.09 14.57
CA PHE A 206 7.50 -1.80 15.17
C PHE A 206 9.02 -1.63 15.37
N GLU A 207 9.81 -1.86 14.31
CA GLU A 207 11.28 -1.89 14.32
C GLU A 207 11.97 -0.67 14.96
N GLN A 208 11.33 0.51 14.96
CA GLN A 208 11.90 1.73 15.53
C GLN A 208 11.70 1.83 17.05
N THR A 209 10.74 1.08 17.59
CA THR A 209 10.36 1.12 19.00
C THR A 209 10.83 -0.11 19.75
N PHE A 210 10.62 -1.30 19.20
CA PHE A 210 11.03 -2.55 19.83
C PHE A 210 12.28 -3.13 19.15
N HIS A 211 13.14 -3.73 19.95
CA HIS A 211 14.28 -4.52 19.49
C HIS A 211 14.08 -5.95 19.96
N VAL A 212 13.68 -6.80 19.03
CA VAL A 212 13.57 -8.25 19.22
C VAL A 212 14.91 -8.89 18.89
N PHE A 213 15.43 -9.73 19.78
CA PHE A 213 16.76 -10.33 19.66
C PHE A 213 16.84 -11.71 20.35
N GLY A 214 18.00 -12.36 20.20
CA GLY A 214 18.23 -13.75 20.58
C GLY A 214 18.03 -14.70 19.40
N ASP A 215 18.57 -15.92 19.53
CA ASP A 215 18.64 -16.90 18.45
C ASP A 215 17.26 -17.30 17.94
N GLN A 216 16.29 -17.41 18.85
CA GLN A 216 14.88 -17.72 18.53
C GLN A 216 13.96 -16.51 18.74
N HIS A 217 14.51 -15.29 18.66
CA HIS A 217 13.74 -14.06 18.87
C HIS A 217 13.05 -13.98 20.24
N GLN A 218 13.58 -14.66 21.25
CA GLN A 218 12.92 -14.87 22.55
C GLN A 218 12.93 -13.66 23.48
N PHE A 219 13.72 -12.63 23.18
CA PHE A 219 13.88 -11.45 24.02
C PHE A 219 13.48 -10.18 23.29
N VAL A 220 12.90 -9.24 24.03
CA VAL A 220 12.56 -7.91 23.54
C VAL A 220 13.00 -6.84 24.53
N ARG A 221 13.44 -5.71 24.00
CA ARG A 221 13.67 -4.48 24.76
C ARG A 221 13.18 -3.28 23.97
N CYS A 222 12.93 -2.18 24.67
CA CYS A 222 12.68 -0.90 24.00
C CYS A 222 14.00 -0.38 23.39
N ARG A 223 13.97 0.10 22.13
CA ARG A 223 15.14 0.75 21.52
C ARG A 223 15.44 2.10 22.17
N GLN A 224 14.40 2.85 22.53
CA GLN A 224 14.51 4.21 23.01
C GLN A 224 13.42 4.48 24.06
N ASN A 225 13.82 4.80 25.28
CA ASN A 225 12.90 4.98 26.40
C ASN A 225 12.28 6.38 26.42
N ASN A 226 11.36 6.67 25.51
CA ASN A 226 10.67 7.96 25.43
C ASN A 226 9.13 7.86 25.59
N GLY A 227 8.61 6.68 25.92
CA GLY A 227 7.18 6.45 26.18
C GLY A 227 6.25 6.67 25.00
N LYS A 228 6.77 6.70 23.76
CA LYS A 228 5.97 6.89 22.56
C LYS A 228 6.36 5.89 21.48
N ILE A 229 5.35 5.37 20.77
CA ILE A 229 5.56 4.59 19.55
C ILE A 229 6.16 5.54 18.49
N LYS A 230 7.30 5.14 17.92
CA LYS A 230 8.03 5.91 16.90
C LYS A 230 7.69 5.45 15.49
N ALA A 231 7.36 4.17 15.34
CA ALA A 231 6.94 3.62 14.08
C ALA A 231 5.63 4.28 13.63
N LYS A 232 5.58 4.76 12.40
CA LYS A 232 4.33 5.20 11.78
C LYS A 232 3.42 3.99 11.61
N MET A 233 2.18 4.08 12.06
CA MET A 233 1.24 2.94 12.03
C MET A 233 1.01 2.40 10.62
N ASP A 234 0.97 3.26 9.59
CA ASP A 234 0.81 2.79 8.20
C ASP A 234 1.95 1.84 7.83
N ARG A 235 3.17 2.11 8.30
CA ARG A 235 4.33 1.25 8.06
C ARG A 235 4.24 -0.07 8.82
N VAL A 236 3.69 -0.05 10.03
CA VAL A 236 3.41 -1.27 10.80
C VAL A 236 2.41 -2.14 10.04
N MET A 237 1.32 -1.56 9.55
CA MET A 237 0.32 -2.29 8.75
C MET A 237 0.89 -2.83 7.44
N ILE A 238 1.78 -2.09 6.78
CA ILE A 238 2.51 -2.57 5.59
C ILE A 238 3.40 -3.76 5.96
N ASN A 239 4.12 -3.70 7.09
CA ASN A 239 4.96 -4.81 7.54
C ASN A 239 4.12 -6.06 7.89
N LEU A 240 2.96 -5.88 8.53
CA LEU A 240 1.99 -6.96 8.79
C LEU A 240 1.50 -7.56 7.48
N ALA A 241 1.05 -6.74 6.52
CA ALA A 241 0.63 -7.22 5.21
C ALA A 241 1.72 -8.03 4.51
N ARG A 242 3.00 -7.67 4.67
CA ARG A 242 4.12 -8.44 4.13
C ARG A 242 4.33 -9.79 4.84
N CYS A 243 4.02 -9.89 6.13
CA CYS A 243 4.13 -11.13 6.88
C CYS A 243 3.21 -12.23 6.33
N THR A 244 2.09 -11.86 5.70
CA THR A 244 1.22 -12.81 4.97
C THR A 244 1.91 -13.47 3.78
N LYS A 245 2.96 -12.86 3.23
CA LYS A 245 3.69 -13.31 2.03
C LYS A 245 5.18 -13.48 2.35
N PRO A 246 5.59 -14.49 3.14
CA PRO A 246 6.98 -14.65 3.59
C PRO A 246 7.97 -14.80 2.42
N LEU A 247 7.58 -15.47 1.33
CA LEU A 247 8.40 -15.62 0.13
C LEU A 247 8.70 -14.27 -0.55
N LEU A 248 7.76 -13.31 -0.50
CA LEU A 248 7.99 -11.96 -1.00
C LEU A 248 9.07 -11.26 -0.17
N ILE A 249 9.05 -11.42 1.15
CA ILE A 249 10.10 -10.88 2.04
C ILE A 249 11.46 -11.49 1.67
N GLN A 250 11.54 -12.82 1.47
CA GLN A 250 12.77 -13.50 1.07
C GLN A 250 13.32 -12.97 -0.26
N MET A 251 12.45 -12.84 -1.28
CA MET A 251 12.86 -12.29 -2.57
C MET A 251 13.35 -10.84 -2.45
N GLN A 252 12.63 -10.00 -1.70
CA GLN A 252 13.00 -8.60 -1.51
C GLN A 252 14.35 -8.46 -0.81
N ASN A 253 14.62 -9.31 0.18
CA ASN A 253 15.91 -9.40 0.87
C ASN A 253 17.01 -9.86 -0.10
N TYR A 254 16.76 -10.91 -0.90
CA TYR A 254 17.72 -11.40 -1.89
C TYR A 254 18.10 -10.33 -2.92
N ARG A 255 17.11 -9.54 -3.38
CA ARG A 255 17.33 -8.44 -4.33
C ARG A 255 17.89 -7.17 -3.67
N LEU A 256 18.10 -7.18 -2.34
CA LEU A 256 18.51 -6.01 -1.55
C LEU A 256 17.60 -4.78 -1.75
N THR A 257 16.36 -5.00 -2.19
CA THR A 257 15.37 -3.94 -2.46
C THR A 257 14.77 -3.40 -1.17
N ASN A 258 14.69 -4.26 -0.15
CA ASN A 258 14.21 -3.93 1.17
C ASN A 258 15.22 -4.40 2.20
N THR A 259 15.80 -3.44 2.92
CA THR A 259 16.83 -3.69 3.94
C THR A 259 16.24 -3.98 5.32
N ARG A 260 14.90 -3.97 5.47
CA ARG A 260 14.26 -4.09 6.77
C ARG A 260 14.09 -5.55 7.17
N SER A 261 14.72 -5.91 8.28
CA SER A 261 14.61 -7.23 8.88
C SER A 261 13.40 -7.28 9.82
N ILE A 262 12.28 -7.81 9.32
CA ILE A 262 11.20 -8.30 10.16
C ILE A 262 11.69 -9.63 10.75
N LYS A 263 11.60 -9.82 12.08
CA LYS A 263 12.00 -11.07 12.73
C LYS A 263 10.79 -12.01 12.86
N GLY A 264 11.03 -13.32 12.78
CA GLY A 264 10.00 -14.36 12.88
C GLY A 264 9.02 -14.43 11.70
N TYR A 265 9.33 -13.77 10.58
CA TYR A 265 8.50 -13.86 9.36
C TYR A 265 8.49 -15.26 8.74
N ASP A 266 9.48 -16.07 9.11
CA ASP A 266 9.71 -17.45 8.71
C ASP A 266 9.02 -18.49 9.61
N LEU A 267 8.38 -18.04 10.71
CA LEU A 267 7.57 -18.93 11.54
C LEU A 267 6.32 -19.40 10.77
N PRO A 268 5.93 -20.68 10.88
CA PRO A 268 4.92 -21.30 10.02
C PRO A 268 3.54 -20.63 10.14
N ASP A 269 3.16 -20.21 11.34
CA ASP A 269 1.84 -19.62 11.60
C ASP A 269 1.73 -18.15 11.19
N THR A 270 2.87 -17.47 10.95
CA THR A 270 2.91 -16.04 10.65
C THR A 270 2.16 -15.69 9.36
N ALA A 271 2.26 -16.54 8.33
CA ALA A 271 1.62 -16.29 7.05
C ALA A 271 0.08 -16.31 7.13
N TYR A 272 -0.47 -17.00 8.13
CA TYR A 272 -1.90 -17.27 8.28
C TYR A 272 -2.59 -16.37 9.31
N HIS A 273 -1.99 -15.21 9.62
CA HIS A 273 -2.59 -14.27 10.56
C HIS A 273 -3.88 -13.63 10.00
N ASN A 274 -4.84 -13.34 10.88
CA ASN A 274 -6.18 -12.84 10.52
C ASN A 274 -6.31 -11.30 10.51
N PHE A 275 -5.20 -10.56 10.45
CA PHE A 275 -5.28 -9.11 10.25
C PHE A 275 -5.98 -8.82 8.93
N ALA A 276 -6.92 -7.87 8.94
CA ALA A 276 -7.60 -7.42 7.72
C ALA A 276 -6.65 -6.49 6.94
N VAL A 277 -5.66 -7.10 6.31
CA VAL A 277 -4.61 -6.47 5.50
C VAL A 277 -4.50 -7.21 4.17
N ASP A 278 -4.39 -6.46 3.08
CA ASP A 278 -4.16 -6.97 1.73
C ASP A 278 -3.01 -6.19 1.08
N LEU A 279 -2.17 -6.89 0.32
CA LEU A 279 -1.02 -6.32 -0.39
C LEU A 279 -1.17 -6.58 -1.89
N GLN A 280 -1.47 -5.51 -2.61
CA GLN A 280 -1.65 -5.46 -4.07
C GLN A 280 -0.36 -4.98 -4.72
N LEU A 281 0.30 -5.87 -5.46
CA LEU A 281 1.61 -5.59 -6.06
C LEU A 281 1.44 -4.93 -7.43
N LYS A 282 2.27 -3.91 -7.73
CA LYS A 282 2.28 -3.19 -9.02
C LYS A 282 2.90 -4.03 -10.13
N GLN A 283 3.88 -4.86 -9.79
CA GLN A 283 4.59 -5.71 -10.74
C GLN A 283 4.28 -7.19 -10.46
N PRO A 284 4.15 -8.02 -11.50
CA PRO A 284 4.07 -9.45 -11.32
C PRO A 284 5.36 -9.92 -10.64
N VAL A 285 5.22 -10.67 -9.56
CA VAL A 285 6.35 -11.29 -8.87
C VAL A 285 6.69 -12.59 -9.61
N PRO A 286 7.97 -12.96 -9.75
CA PRO A 286 8.35 -14.25 -10.33
C PRO A 286 7.58 -15.41 -9.68
N PHE A 287 7.18 -16.39 -10.48
CA PHE A 287 6.38 -17.54 -10.04
C PHE A 287 7.03 -18.32 -8.89
N GLN A 288 8.36 -18.29 -8.82
CA GLN A 288 9.17 -18.91 -7.77
C GLN A 288 8.91 -18.34 -6.35
N CYS A 289 8.22 -17.21 -6.25
CA CYS A 289 7.89 -16.55 -5.00
C CYS A 289 6.47 -16.84 -4.50
N PHE A 290 5.74 -17.73 -5.17
CA PHE A 290 4.39 -18.14 -4.79
C PHE A 290 4.35 -19.65 -4.56
N SER A 291 3.47 -20.10 -3.66
CA SER A 291 3.04 -21.50 -3.68
C SER A 291 2.35 -21.81 -5.02
N SER A 292 2.30 -23.07 -5.43
CA SER A 292 1.65 -23.48 -6.68
C SER A 292 0.19 -22.99 -6.78
N GLU A 293 -0.54 -22.98 -5.67
CA GLU A 293 -1.93 -22.50 -5.57
C GLU A 293 -2.05 -20.97 -5.71
N GLU A 294 -1.14 -20.21 -5.09
CA GLU A 294 -1.13 -18.75 -5.20
C GLU A 294 -0.71 -18.30 -6.60
N ALA A 295 0.16 -19.07 -7.24
CA ALA A 295 0.66 -18.76 -8.56
C ALA A 295 -0.44 -18.91 -9.64
N GLU A 296 -1.39 -19.82 -9.46
CA GLU A 296 -2.62 -19.88 -10.27
C GLU A 296 -3.52 -18.67 -10.04
N LYS A 297 -3.61 -18.18 -8.80
CA LYS A 297 -4.45 -17.04 -8.40
C LYS A 297 -3.89 -15.68 -8.87
N PHE A 298 -2.57 -15.51 -8.88
CA PHE A 298 -1.91 -14.23 -9.16
C PHE A 298 -1.11 -14.20 -10.48
N GLY A 299 -0.97 -15.34 -11.17
CA GLY A 299 0.04 -15.53 -12.20
C GLY A 299 -0.40 -16.40 -13.38
N GLY A 300 -1.61 -16.21 -13.89
CA GLY A 300 -2.06 -16.73 -15.20
C GLY A 300 -1.31 -16.17 -16.42
N LEU A 301 -0.02 -15.86 -16.30
CA LEU A 301 0.87 -15.72 -17.45
C LEU A 301 1.53 -17.07 -17.67
N ARG A 302 1.12 -17.73 -18.76
CA ARG A 302 1.77 -18.90 -19.36
C ARG A 302 3.28 -18.81 -19.13
N GLN A 303 3.86 -19.89 -18.60
CA GLN A 303 5.30 -20.11 -18.74
C GLN A 303 5.68 -19.77 -20.19
N GLU A 304 6.52 -18.76 -20.40
CA GLU A 304 7.19 -18.71 -21.69
C GLU A 304 7.98 -20.02 -21.78
N PRO A 305 7.76 -20.82 -22.85
CA PRO A 305 8.42 -22.09 -22.97
C PRO A 305 9.92 -21.85 -22.83
N PHE A 306 10.55 -22.56 -21.89
CA PHE A 306 12.00 -22.59 -21.79
C PHE A 306 12.54 -22.81 -23.21
N PRO A 307 13.48 -21.97 -23.70
CA PRO A 307 14.14 -22.26 -24.95
C PRO A 307 14.75 -23.65 -24.79
N ARG A 308 14.27 -24.61 -25.59
CA ARG A 308 14.84 -25.95 -25.62
C ARG A 308 16.32 -25.76 -25.92
N GLU A 309 17.18 -26.16 -25.00
CA GLU A 309 18.58 -26.35 -25.32
C GLU A 309 18.62 -27.22 -26.57
N GLU A 310 19.10 -26.65 -27.68
CA GLU A 310 19.42 -27.42 -28.86
C GLU A 310 20.49 -28.40 -28.42
N VAL A 311 20.07 -29.64 -28.18
CA VAL A 311 20.96 -30.77 -27.99
C VAL A 311 21.73 -30.89 -29.30
N GLY A 312 22.95 -30.35 -29.30
CA GLY A 312 23.89 -30.47 -30.39
C GLY A 312 24.11 -31.95 -30.68
N VAL A 313 23.81 -32.33 -31.92
CA VAL A 313 24.17 -33.61 -32.54
C VAL A 313 25.66 -33.66 -32.79
#